data_AF-A5DYX4-F1
#
_entry.id   AF-A5DYX4-F1
#
_cell.length_a   1.000
_cell.length_b   1.000
_cell.length_c   1.000
_cell.angle_alpha   90.00
_cell.angle_beta   90.00
_cell.angle_gamma   90.00
#
_symmetry.space_group_name_H-M   'P 1'
#
loop_
_entity.id
_entity.type
_entity.pdbx_description
1 polymer ?
#
loop_
_entity_poly.entity_id
_entity_poly.type
_entity_poly.pdbx_seq_one_letter_code
_entity_poly.pdbx_strand_id
1 'polypeptide(L)'
;MAPHSLVKEASSLSATSTTSSSEKELDTGLTTLINSNPFGIAYDPALLRGSSYTSATTIINQAIYSVATKIFSYETVGSKDILDSHIQLWSYKQWGNAFDVVPFFNKFEVRSGAMNAVLGYMNKNGTRGQVLSVVTGIDGLDYARNSLSGSKKLPLALNVSAIDFESSVFVNNYGRASRLANDLNLPTFTPVSSGVESQHLAILNHFFAFSTGKPSMFLFGGVESAKTFKKFEDLLSVAELGSLYQSLLDSADGEISIDKAFVLLNKFTGKKYSQFEYFGSPAAETVFVVYGTHLAELWSKLAGDKIGVVAVRVPSPFNSEQFLNVLPEAAKKLVVISSNDPLSATVCATVFLSARASTLTTETFEYPLDFNWTPITAVKLIAQYTDIDVEQLINPTNRDVDEIITANSSPDGKYTIWGKDNGVLLDLANKLALSLSLDNSKNVAIRNVYDNSRLGGVFQSQLSSTYISQGNGDVVDAADVVFIEDLSLLDSFDVLATAKPGSTIILVNQKAAFDLEKVQQASRKL
;
A
#
# COMPACT_ATOMS: atom_id res chain seq x y z
N MET A 1 -30.98 -16.85 -24.10
CA MET A 1 -29.87 -15.87 -24.15
C MET A 1 -30.34 -14.65 -23.38
N ALA A 2 -29.46 -14.06 -22.56
CA ALA A 2 -29.71 -13.51 -21.21
C ALA A 2 -29.90 -14.59 -20.12
N PRO A 3 -28.95 -14.70 -19.17
CA PRO A 3 -29.27 -15.09 -17.80
C PRO A 3 -28.38 -14.40 -16.76
N HIS A 4 -28.87 -13.33 -16.14
CA HIS A 4 -28.52 -13.00 -14.76
C HIS A 4 -29.84 -12.93 -13.98
N SER A 5 -30.26 -14.08 -13.45
CA SER A 5 -31.35 -14.13 -12.48
C SER A 5 -30.77 -14.00 -11.07
N LEU A 6 -31.18 -12.95 -10.37
CA LEU A 6 -31.03 -12.79 -8.93
C LEU A 6 -31.61 -14.03 -8.23
N VAL A 7 -30.80 -14.72 -7.43
CA VAL A 7 -31.27 -15.84 -6.61
C VAL A 7 -32.13 -15.27 -5.49
N LYS A 8 -33.37 -15.75 -5.47
CA LYS A 8 -34.46 -15.44 -4.56
C LYS A 8 -34.16 -16.04 -3.18
N GLU A 9 -34.27 -15.23 -2.13
CA GLU A 9 -34.31 -15.70 -0.74
C GLU A 9 -35.42 -16.75 -0.59
N ALA A 10 -35.06 -17.92 -0.05
CA ALA A 10 -36.00 -18.94 0.36
C ALA A 10 -36.15 -18.87 1.88
N SER A 11 -37.38 -18.55 2.29
CA SER A 11 -37.87 -18.51 3.65
C SER A 11 -37.98 -19.90 4.31
N SER A 12 -37.85 -19.87 5.64
CA SER A 12 -38.45 -20.75 6.67
C SER A 12 -38.03 -22.23 6.72
N LEU A 13 -37.20 -22.54 7.71
CA LEU A 13 -37.27 -23.78 8.48
C LEU A 13 -37.34 -23.42 9.97
N SER A 14 -38.51 -23.63 10.56
CA SER A 14 -38.76 -23.58 11.99
C SER A 14 -38.07 -24.76 12.67
N ALA A 15 -37.14 -24.48 13.58
CA ALA A 15 -36.71 -25.42 14.61
C ALA A 15 -36.62 -24.67 15.94
N THR A 16 -37.65 -24.83 16.75
CA THR A 16 -37.68 -24.44 18.17
C THR A 16 -36.70 -25.32 18.94
N SER A 17 -35.62 -24.77 19.46
CA SER A 17 -34.98 -25.25 20.70
C SER A 17 -33.94 -24.28 21.25
N THR A 18 -34.31 -23.61 22.33
CA THR A 18 -33.47 -23.18 23.48
C THR A 18 -32.18 -22.40 23.21
N THR A 19 -32.34 -21.09 23.35
CA THR A 19 -31.36 -20.06 23.74
C THR A 19 -30.19 -20.54 24.61
N SER A 20 -28.96 -20.46 24.07
CA SER A 20 -27.78 -19.88 24.76
C SER A 20 -26.55 -19.95 23.86
N SER A 21 -26.26 -18.89 23.12
CA SER A 21 -24.88 -18.48 22.80
C SER A 21 -24.92 -17.07 22.22
N SER A 22 -24.07 -16.22 22.77
CA SER A 22 -23.87 -14.84 22.35
C SER A 22 -23.44 -14.78 20.87
N GLU A 23 -24.35 -14.35 19.99
CA GLU A 23 -23.97 -13.87 18.66
C GLU A 23 -23.06 -12.66 18.85
N LYS A 24 -21.76 -12.82 18.61
CA LYS A 24 -20.84 -11.69 18.52
C LYS A 24 -21.19 -10.95 17.24
N GLU A 25 -21.91 -9.83 17.35
CA GLU A 25 -22.02 -8.85 16.28
C GLU A 25 -20.61 -8.39 15.87
N LEU A 26 -20.38 -8.22 14.56
CA LEU A 26 -19.15 -7.60 14.07
C LEU A 26 -19.05 -6.18 14.61
N ASP A 27 -17.86 -5.78 15.04
CA ASP A 27 -17.60 -4.42 15.52
C ASP A 27 -18.03 -3.38 14.46
N THR A 28 -18.64 -2.28 14.91
CA THR A 28 -19.12 -1.21 14.02
C THR A 28 -17.97 -0.52 13.28
N GLY A 29 -16.81 -0.38 13.92
CA GLY A 29 -15.59 0.15 13.30
C GLY A 29 -15.05 -0.75 12.18
N LEU A 30 -15.04 -2.06 12.40
CA LEU A 30 -14.67 -3.06 11.41
C LEU A 30 -15.59 -2.99 10.17
N THR A 31 -16.90 -2.90 10.41
CA THR A 31 -17.92 -2.80 9.34
C THR A 31 -17.73 -1.52 8.51
N THR A 32 -17.40 -0.40 9.15
CA THR A 32 -17.16 0.88 8.47
C THR A 32 -15.96 0.81 7.53
N LEU A 33 -14.86 0.20 7.98
CA LEU A 33 -13.67 0.06 7.15
C LEU A 33 -13.89 -0.88 5.97
N ILE A 34 -14.57 -2.00 6.18
CA ILE A 34 -14.90 -2.94 5.10
C ILE A 34 -15.83 -2.29 4.07
N ASN A 35 -16.82 -1.53 4.53
CA ASN A 35 -17.78 -0.83 3.68
C ASN A 35 -17.19 0.39 2.98
N SER A 36 -15.98 0.82 3.33
CA SER A 36 -15.32 1.94 2.66
C SER A 36 -14.86 1.61 1.24
N ASN A 37 -14.81 0.32 0.86
CA ASN A 37 -14.54 -0.10 -0.52
C ASN A 37 -15.79 0.12 -1.40
N PRO A 38 -15.77 1.07 -2.36
CA PRO A 38 -16.93 1.32 -3.22
C PRO A 38 -17.17 0.21 -4.25
N PHE A 39 -16.20 -0.68 -4.47
CA PHE A 39 -16.26 -1.74 -5.48
C PHE A 39 -16.81 -3.07 -4.94
N GLY A 40 -17.28 -3.09 -3.69
CA GLY A 40 -17.83 -4.26 -3.03
C GLY A 40 -16.85 -4.93 -2.06
N ILE A 41 -17.34 -5.96 -1.36
CA ILE A 41 -16.63 -6.59 -0.25
C ILE A 41 -16.21 -8.00 -0.64
N ALA A 42 -14.93 -8.32 -0.44
CA ALA A 42 -14.42 -9.67 -0.59
C ALA A 42 -14.74 -10.51 0.65
N TYR A 43 -15.99 -10.97 0.77
CA TYR A 43 -16.44 -11.81 1.87
C TYR A 43 -15.75 -13.17 1.93
N ASP A 44 -15.37 -13.70 0.77
CA ASP A 44 -14.62 -14.94 0.61
C ASP A 44 -13.24 -14.60 0.03
N PRO A 45 -12.13 -14.99 0.70
CA PRO A 45 -10.79 -14.73 0.21
C PRO A 45 -10.50 -15.39 -1.14
N ALA A 46 -11.23 -16.45 -1.54
CA ALA A 46 -11.06 -17.11 -2.83
C ALA A 46 -11.56 -16.27 -4.02
N LEU A 47 -12.40 -15.26 -3.77
CA LEU A 47 -12.91 -14.36 -4.82
C LEU A 47 -11.88 -13.32 -5.28
N LEU A 48 -10.85 -13.06 -4.48
CA LEU A 48 -9.74 -12.17 -4.83
C LEU A 48 -8.75 -12.92 -5.74
N ARG A 49 -8.97 -12.88 -7.05
CA ARG A 49 -8.12 -13.58 -8.03
C ARG A 49 -8.17 -12.93 -9.40
N GLY A 50 -7.10 -13.07 -10.18
CA GLY A 50 -6.96 -12.46 -11.49
C GLY A 50 -7.03 -10.94 -11.38
N SER A 51 -8.15 -10.36 -11.80
CA SER A 51 -8.37 -8.92 -11.67
C SER A 51 -9.44 -8.61 -10.62
N SER A 52 -9.15 -7.72 -9.68
CA SER A 52 -10.09 -7.32 -8.64
C SER A 52 -9.85 -5.89 -8.16
N TYR A 53 -10.93 -5.16 -7.92
CA TYR A 53 -10.89 -3.86 -7.27
C TYR A 53 -10.89 -4.02 -5.76
N THR A 54 -9.81 -3.58 -5.12
CA THR A 54 -9.64 -3.71 -3.67
C THR A 54 -8.53 -2.77 -3.20
N SER A 55 -8.12 -2.88 -1.94
CA SER A 55 -6.94 -2.20 -1.39
C SER A 55 -5.74 -3.14 -1.32
N ALA A 56 -4.54 -2.57 -1.29
CA ALA A 56 -3.31 -3.36 -1.16
C ALA A 56 -3.28 -4.14 0.17
N THR A 57 -3.81 -3.54 1.25
CA THR A 57 -3.93 -4.21 2.55
C THR A 57 -4.80 -5.47 2.49
N THR A 58 -5.90 -5.45 1.73
CA THR A 58 -6.77 -6.62 1.55
C THR A 58 -6.05 -7.76 0.83
N ILE A 59 -5.26 -7.46 -0.20
CA ILE A 59 -4.45 -8.44 -0.95
C ILE A 59 -3.36 -9.04 -0.07
N ILE A 60 -2.72 -8.22 0.75
CA ILE A 60 -1.71 -8.66 1.73
C ILE A 60 -2.36 -9.57 2.78
N ASN A 61 -3.53 -9.20 3.29
CA ASN A 61 -4.30 -10.04 4.20
C ASN A 61 -4.63 -11.39 3.59
N GLN A 62 -5.01 -11.43 2.31
CA GLN A 62 -5.27 -12.69 1.60
C GLN A 62 -4.01 -13.57 1.56
N ALA A 63 -2.85 -13.00 1.22
CA ALA A 63 -1.59 -13.75 1.18
C ALA A 63 -1.22 -14.32 2.55
N ILE A 64 -1.30 -13.51 3.61
CA ILE A 64 -1.04 -13.96 4.99
C ILE A 64 -2.02 -15.06 5.41
N TYR A 65 -3.33 -14.83 5.19
CA TYR A 65 -4.39 -15.76 5.58
C TYR A 65 -4.28 -17.10 4.85
N SER A 66 -3.86 -17.09 3.58
CA SER A 66 -3.78 -18.29 2.73
C SER A 66 -2.79 -19.33 3.24
N VAL A 67 -1.72 -18.92 3.92
CA VAL A 67 -0.65 -19.84 4.36
C VAL A 67 -0.48 -19.94 5.87
N ALA A 68 -0.89 -18.91 6.62
CA ALA A 68 -0.75 -18.93 8.06
C ALA A 68 -1.79 -19.87 8.70
N THR A 69 -1.35 -20.72 9.62
CA THR A 69 -2.25 -21.48 10.50
C THR A 69 -2.58 -20.72 11.78
N LYS A 70 -1.74 -19.75 12.16
CA LYS A 70 -1.86 -18.96 13.39
C LYS A 70 -1.48 -17.52 13.11
N ILE A 71 -2.40 -16.62 13.44
CA ILE A 71 -2.28 -15.18 13.19
C ILE A 71 -2.50 -14.44 14.50
N PHE A 72 -1.50 -13.67 14.90
CA PHE A 72 -1.56 -12.76 16.05
C PHE A 72 -1.57 -11.34 15.52
N SER A 73 -2.66 -10.62 15.70
CA SER A 73 -2.81 -9.25 15.24
C SER A 73 -2.69 -8.28 16.41
N TYR A 74 -2.08 -7.14 16.16
CA TYR A 74 -1.97 -6.04 17.11
C TYR A 74 -2.70 -4.81 16.57
N GLU A 75 -3.47 -4.17 17.44
CA GLU A 75 -4.19 -2.95 17.11
C GLU A 75 -3.26 -1.84 16.64
N THR A 76 -3.71 -1.03 15.68
CA THR A 76 -2.98 0.20 15.33
C THR A 76 -3.53 1.35 16.15
N VAL A 77 -2.65 2.13 16.78
CA VAL A 77 -3.05 3.29 17.58
C VAL A 77 -3.91 4.23 16.75
N GLY A 78 -5.09 4.60 17.25
CA GLY A 78 -6.04 5.47 16.57
C GLY A 78 -6.81 4.84 15.38
N SER A 79 -6.49 3.61 14.97
CA SER A 79 -7.21 2.92 13.89
C SER A 79 -7.16 1.39 14.04
N LYS A 80 -7.84 0.90 15.10
CA LYS A 80 -7.82 -0.49 15.59
C LYS A 80 -7.80 -1.58 14.52
N ASP A 81 -8.67 -1.51 13.50
CA ASP A 81 -8.91 -2.59 12.53
C ASP A 81 -8.28 -2.37 11.14
N ILE A 82 -7.44 -1.35 10.98
CA ILE A 82 -6.94 -0.93 9.66
C ILE A 82 -6.11 -1.97 8.93
N LEU A 83 -5.39 -2.81 9.68
CA LEU A 83 -4.46 -3.79 9.11
C LEU A 83 -5.10 -5.16 8.94
N ASP A 84 -6.04 -5.55 9.79
CA ASP A 84 -6.49 -6.94 9.93
C ASP A 84 -8.00 -7.13 9.69
N SER A 85 -8.70 -6.11 9.21
CA SER A 85 -10.15 -6.15 8.99
C SER A 85 -10.64 -7.36 8.19
N HIS A 86 -9.98 -7.68 7.08
CA HIS A 86 -10.38 -8.81 6.24
C HIS A 86 -10.03 -10.15 6.88
N ILE A 87 -8.91 -10.25 7.61
CA ILE A 87 -8.57 -11.45 8.39
C ILE A 87 -9.64 -11.71 9.46
N GLN A 88 -10.08 -10.66 10.16
CA GLN A 88 -11.17 -10.75 11.14
C GLN A 88 -12.48 -11.21 10.49
N LEU A 89 -12.84 -10.63 9.33
CA LEU A 89 -14.02 -11.01 8.58
C LEU A 89 -14.00 -12.49 8.17
N TRP A 90 -12.89 -12.95 7.59
CA TRP A 90 -12.78 -14.33 7.10
C TRP A 90 -12.72 -15.34 8.24
N SER A 91 -12.05 -14.99 9.35
CA SER A 91 -12.04 -15.81 10.56
C SER A 91 -13.44 -15.90 11.18
N TYR A 92 -14.19 -14.78 11.23
CA TYR A 92 -15.58 -14.79 11.69
C TYR A 92 -16.48 -15.67 10.81
N LYS A 93 -16.31 -15.59 9.48
CA LYS A 93 -17.05 -16.42 8.51
C LYS A 93 -16.56 -17.87 8.42
N GLN A 94 -15.51 -18.24 9.17
CA GLN A 94 -14.93 -19.59 9.20
C GLN A 94 -14.44 -20.07 7.83
N TRP A 95 -13.90 -19.16 7.01
CA TRP A 95 -13.29 -19.54 5.73
C TRP A 95 -11.96 -20.26 5.95
N GLY A 96 -11.74 -21.37 5.26
CA GLY A 96 -10.46 -22.08 5.27
C GLY A 96 -9.37 -21.33 4.53
N ASN A 97 -8.12 -21.55 4.91
CA ASN A 97 -6.95 -21.15 4.14
C ASN A 97 -6.68 -22.14 2.99
N ALA A 98 -5.53 -22.03 2.31
CA ALA A 98 -5.19 -22.91 1.18
C ALA A 98 -5.00 -24.39 1.56
N PHE A 99 -4.97 -24.69 2.85
CA PHE A 99 -4.81 -26.02 3.43
C PHE A 99 -6.09 -26.49 4.15
N ASP A 100 -7.23 -25.86 3.87
CA ASP A 100 -8.53 -26.12 4.50
C ASP A 100 -8.54 -25.94 6.04
N VAL A 101 -7.60 -25.16 6.57
CA VAL A 101 -7.52 -24.81 7.99
C VAL A 101 -8.02 -23.40 8.19
N VAL A 102 -8.98 -23.20 9.10
CA VAL A 102 -9.34 -21.84 9.55
C VAL A 102 -8.21 -21.35 10.47
N PRO A 103 -7.48 -20.27 10.12
CA PRO A 103 -6.37 -19.80 10.92
C PRO A 103 -6.81 -19.43 12.35
N PHE A 104 -6.02 -19.84 13.34
CA PHE A 104 -6.21 -19.41 14.72
C PHE A 104 -5.86 -17.92 14.82
N PHE A 105 -6.88 -17.08 14.92
CA PHE A 105 -6.74 -15.63 14.96
C PHE A 105 -6.95 -15.07 16.38
N ASN A 106 -6.00 -14.27 16.87
CA ASN A 106 -6.17 -13.49 18.10
C ASN A 106 -5.69 -12.06 17.91
N LYS A 107 -6.47 -11.12 18.42
CA LYS A 107 -6.17 -9.69 18.37
C LYS A 107 -5.79 -9.18 19.76
N PHE A 108 -4.76 -8.33 19.82
CA PHE A 108 -4.22 -7.76 21.05
C PHE A 108 -4.10 -6.25 20.94
N GLU A 109 -4.33 -5.57 22.06
CA GLU A 109 -3.94 -4.16 22.22
C GLU A 109 -2.42 -4.03 22.15
N VAL A 110 -1.95 -2.90 21.63
CA VAL A 110 -0.52 -2.55 21.64
C VAL A 110 -0.13 -2.02 23.01
N ARG A 111 0.72 -2.78 23.72
CA ARG A 111 1.29 -2.40 25.02
C ARG A 111 2.59 -3.15 25.27
N SER A 112 3.39 -2.63 26.20
CA SER A 112 4.62 -3.29 26.63
C SER A 112 4.35 -4.73 27.08
N GLY A 113 5.15 -5.67 26.57
CA GLY A 113 5.04 -7.10 26.88
C GLY A 113 3.91 -7.84 26.15
N ALA A 114 3.09 -7.18 25.32
CA ALA A 114 2.02 -7.85 24.58
C ALA A 114 2.55 -8.92 23.61
N MET A 115 3.77 -8.74 23.07
CA MET A 115 4.45 -9.75 22.23
C MET A 115 4.87 -11.00 23.02
N ASN A 116 4.98 -10.93 24.36
CA ASN A 116 5.27 -12.11 25.17
C ASN A 116 4.12 -13.13 25.13
N ALA A 117 2.91 -12.75 24.74
CA ALA A 117 1.82 -13.69 24.50
C ALA A 117 2.15 -14.64 23.34
N VAL A 118 2.75 -14.13 22.26
CA VAL A 118 3.21 -14.93 21.11
C VAL A 118 4.32 -15.87 21.53
N LEU A 119 5.31 -15.37 22.29
CA LEU A 119 6.41 -16.19 22.80
C LEU A 119 5.93 -17.26 23.79
N GLY A 120 5.01 -16.91 24.69
CA GLY A 120 4.42 -17.84 25.64
C GLY A 120 3.59 -18.92 24.96
N TYR A 121 2.82 -18.54 23.93
CA TYR A 121 2.10 -19.48 23.08
C TYR A 121 3.06 -20.46 22.40
N MET A 122 4.16 -19.96 21.83
CA MET A 122 5.18 -20.77 21.20
C MET A 122 5.83 -21.74 22.19
N ASN A 123 6.22 -21.27 23.38
CA ASN A 123 6.87 -22.09 24.40
C ASN A 123 5.94 -23.19 24.94
N LYS A 124 4.65 -22.89 25.14
CA LYS A 124 3.69 -23.85 25.68
C LYS A 124 3.24 -24.90 24.66
N ASN A 125 2.93 -24.46 23.44
CA ASN A 125 2.30 -25.32 22.43
C ASN A 125 3.29 -25.88 21.42
N GLY A 126 4.52 -25.37 21.41
CA GLY A 126 5.46 -25.53 20.32
C GLY A 126 4.97 -24.85 19.04
N THR A 127 5.86 -24.75 18.06
CA THR A 127 5.47 -24.41 16.68
C THR A 127 5.04 -25.62 15.88
N ARG A 128 5.43 -26.84 16.29
CA ARG A 128 5.31 -28.07 15.48
C ARG A 128 5.84 -27.89 14.05
N GLY A 129 6.86 -27.05 13.88
CA GLY A 129 7.42 -26.67 12.58
C GLY A 129 6.64 -25.57 11.84
N GLN A 130 5.56 -25.01 12.39
CA GLN A 130 4.77 -23.96 11.75
C GLN A 130 5.27 -22.55 12.11
N VAL A 131 5.15 -21.63 11.16
CA VAL A 131 5.49 -20.22 11.38
C VAL A 131 4.33 -19.52 12.09
N LEU A 132 4.67 -18.66 13.05
CA LEU A 132 3.69 -17.75 13.65
C LEU A 132 3.65 -16.48 12.80
N SER A 133 2.48 -16.10 12.29
CA SER A 133 2.31 -14.82 11.61
C SER A 133 1.85 -13.76 12.58
N VAL A 134 2.52 -12.62 12.57
CA VAL A 134 2.12 -11.43 13.31
C VAL A 134 1.73 -10.35 12.31
N VAL A 135 0.63 -9.65 12.57
CA VAL A 135 0.22 -8.45 11.82
C VAL A 135 0.22 -7.28 12.77
N THR A 136 0.99 -6.23 12.46
CA THR A 136 1.13 -5.08 13.35
C THR A 136 1.54 -3.81 12.62
N GLY A 137 1.25 -2.64 13.20
CA GLY A 137 1.87 -1.37 12.79
C GLY A 137 3.27 -1.21 13.41
N ILE A 138 3.92 -0.08 13.13
CA ILE A 138 5.27 0.19 13.66
C ILE A 138 5.27 0.23 15.19
N ASP A 139 4.23 0.81 15.80
CA ASP A 139 4.14 0.96 17.25
C ASP A 139 4.18 -0.39 17.98
N GLY A 140 3.54 -1.42 17.42
CA GLY A 140 3.56 -2.76 18.03
C GLY A 140 4.96 -3.39 17.98
N LEU A 141 5.77 -3.06 16.97
CA LEU A 141 7.15 -3.53 16.87
C LEU A 141 8.05 -2.85 17.91
N ASP A 142 7.83 -1.57 18.24
CA ASP A 142 8.58 -0.88 19.29
C ASP A 142 8.40 -1.54 20.66
N TYR A 143 7.17 -1.87 21.03
CA TYR A 143 6.90 -2.58 22.27
C TYR A 143 7.38 -4.04 22.25
N ALA A 144 7.63 -4.61 21.07
CA ALA A 144 8.17 -5.95 20.89
C ALA A 144 9.70 -6.02 20.91
N ARG A 145 10.41 -4.88 20.85
CA ARG A 145 11.88 -4.81 20.73
C ARG A 145 12.61 -5.72 21.74
N ASN A 146 12.25 -5.63 23.02
CA ASN A 146 12.88 -6.44 24.08
C ASN A 146 12.55 -7.94 23.95
N SER A 147 11.33 -8.27 23.52
CA SER A 147 10.89 -9.66 23.33
C SER A 147 11.58 -10.32 22.13
N LEU A 148 11.90 -9.55 21.10
CA LEU A 148 12.57 -10.03 19.89
C LEU A 148 14.09 -10.05 20.03
N SER A 149 14.66 -9.18 20.87
CA SER A 149 16.10 -9.16 21.14
C SER A 149 16.58 -10.47 21.80
N GLY A 150 17.56 -11.13 21.19
CA GLY A 150 18.25 -12.30 21.77
C GLY A 150 17.66 -13.69 21.47
N SER A 151 16.54 -13.80 20.75
CA SER A 151 15.93 -15.11 20.43
C SER A 151 16.56 -15.74 19.17
N LYS A 152 17.28 -16.87 19.32
CA LYS A 152 17.99 -17.54 18.20
C LYS A 152 17.13 -18.45 17.31
N LYS A 153 15.99 -18.94 17.79
CA LYS A 153 15.06 -19.81 17.04
C LYS A 153 13.61 -19.42 17.32
N LEU A 154 13.09 -18.52 16.49
CA LEU A 154 11.76 -17.97 16.57
C LEU A 154 11.24 -17.82 15.13
N PRO A 155 10.57 -18.85 14.56
CA PRO A 155 10.05 -18.81 13.18
C PRO A 155 8.82 -17.89 13.13
N LEU A 156 9.09 -16.59 13.12
CA LEU A 156 8.12 -15.52 13.23
C LEU A 156 8.13 -14.69 11.95
N ALA A 157 7.01 -14.72 11.24
CA ALA A 157 6.78 -13.85 10.09
C ALA A 157 6.08 -12.59 10.58
N LEU A 158 6.84 -11.52 10.75
CA LEU A 158 6.32 -10.20 11.10
C LEU A 158 5.80 -9.55 9.81
N ASN A 159 4.51 -9.25 9.74
CA ASN A 159 3.90 -8.48 8.66
C ASN A 159 3.60 -7.09 9.24
N VAL A 160 4.50 -6.16 8.96
CA VAL A 160 4.53 -4.84 9.56
C VAL A 160 4.05 -3.82 8.54
N SER A 161 3.03 -3.05 8.91
CA SER A 161 2.60 -1.91 8.13
C SER A 161 3.41 -0.68 8.53
N ALA A 162 3.86 0.11 7.57
CA ALA A 162 4.58 1.36 7.79
C ALA A 162 3.68 2.47 8.38
N ILE A 163 2.45 2.17 8.80
CA ILE A 163 1.56 3.13 9.43
C ILE A 163 2.14 3.61 10.77
N ASP A 164 2.11 4.93 10.95
CA ASP A 164 2.49 5.62 12.17
C ASP A 164 1.51 6.77 12.45
N PHE A 165 1.48 7.26 13.69
CA PHE A 165 0.66 8.38 14.11
C PHE A 165 1.55 9.51 14.64
N GLU A 166 1.77 10.53 13.82
CA GLU A 166 2.64 11.66 14.12
C GLU A 166 1.87 12.97 14.09
N SER A 167 2.03 13.81 15.11
CA SER A 167 1.47 15.17 15.16
C SER A 167 -0.03 15.25 14.79
N SER A 168 -0.81 14.26 15.24
CA SER A 168 -2.25 14.12 14.98
C SER A 168 -2.66 13.66 13.58
N VAL A 169 -1.71 13.19 12.75
CA VAL A 169 -1.95 12.67 11.40
C VAL A 169 -1.40 11.25 11.28
N PHE A 170 -2.08 10.41 10.51
CA PHE A 170 -1.51 9.12 10.12
C PHE A 170 -0.56 9.27 8.94
N VAL A 171 0.65 8.73 9.08
CA VAL A 171 1.73 8.84 8.09
C VAL A 171 2.30 7.46 7.74
N ASN A 172 3.08 7.41 6.65
CA ASN A 172 3.84 6.22 6.27
C ASN A 172 5.31 6.41 6.70
N ASN A 173 5.73 5.77 7.80
CA ASN A 173 7.07 5.92 8.38
C ASN A 173 7.96 4.70 8.14
N TYR A 174 8.35 4.50 6.88
CA TYR A 174 9.30 3.42 6.53
C TYR A 174 10.65 3.55 7.26
N GLY A 175 11.05 4.77 7.65
CA GLY A 175 12.30 5.02 8.34
C GLY A 175 12.37 4.49 9.76
N ARG A 176 11.32 4.69 10.57
CA ARG A 176 11.22 4.09 11.92
C ARG A 176 11.22 2.56 11.84
N ALA A 177 10.47 1.98 10.90
CA ALA A 177 10.45 0.53 10.68
C ALA A 177 11.83 -0.03 10.27
N SER A 178 12.54 0.66 9.36
CA SER A 178 13.89 0.26 8.93
C SER A 178 14.93 0.35 10.05
N ARG A 179 14.88 1.38 10.90
CA ARG A 179 15.72 1.47 12.11
C ARG A 179 15.49 0.30 13.05
N LEU A 180 14.23 -0.04 13.31
CA LEU A 180 13.88 -1.21 14.12
C LEU A 180 14.38 -2.52 13.51
N ALA A 181 14.29 -2.66 12.19
CA ALA A 181 14.82 -3.81 11.50
C ALA A 181 16.33 -3.97 11.69
N ASN A 182 17.08 -2.87 11.56
CA ASN A 182 18.52 -2.86 11.78
C ASN A 182 18.88 -3.17 13.24
N ASP A 183 18.22 -2.54 14.20
CA ASP A 183 18.44 -2.76 15.64
C ASP A 183 18.22 -4.24 16.03
N LEU A 184 17.22 -4.88 15.42
CA LEU A 184 16.83 -6.26 15.70
C LEU A 184 17.46 -7.29 14.74
N ASN A 185 18.27 -6.85 13.76
CA ASN A 185 18.81 -7.66 12.68
C ASN A 185 17.73 -8.49 11.95
N LEU A 186 16.59 -7.85 11.64
CA LEU A 186 15.46 -8.48 10.93
C LEU A 186 15.64 -8.35 9.41
N PRO A 187 15.79 -9.48 8.69
CA PRO A 187 15.67 -9.48 7.24
C PRO A 187 14.32 -8.90 6.84
N THR A 188 14.35 -7.85 6.03
CA THR A 188 13.19 -7.03 5.68
C THR A 188 12.92 -7.09 4.18
N PHE A 189 11.69 -7.42 3.82
CA PHE A 189 11.21 -7.45 2.45
C PHE A 189 10.12 -6.39 2.27
N THR A 190 10.34 -5.45 1.37
CA THR A 190 9.39 -4.36 1.08
C THR A 190 9.03 -4.37 -0.39
N PRO A 191 7.73 -4.43 -0.76
CA PRO A 191 7.34 -4.42 -2.16
C PRO A 191 7.68 -3.08 -2.80
N VAL A 192 8.24 -3.12 -4.00
CA VAL A 192 8.50 -1.94 -4.85
C VAL A 192 7.22 -1.53 -5.58
N SER A 193 6.36 -2.49 -5.89
CA SER A 193 5.03 -2.29 -6.45
C SER A 193 3.92 -2.91 -5.61
N SER A 194 2.79 -2.23 -5.58
CA SER A 194 1.53 -2.69 -5.02
C SER A 194 0.86 -3.71 -5.96
N GLY A 195 0.24 -4.74 -5.40
CA GLY A 195 -0.45 -5.79 -6.16
C GLY A 195 0.19 -7.16 -5.97
N VAL A 196 0.40 -7.90 -7.06
CA VAL A 196 0.88 -9.30 -7.00
C VAL A 196 2.24 -9.44 -6.31
N GLU A 197 3.13 -8.44 -6.44
CA GLU A 197 4.41 -8.43 -5.72
C GLU A 197 4.20 -8.46 -4.19
N SER A 198 3.19 -7.75 -3.69
CA SER A 198 2.86 -7.75 -2.26
C SER A 198 2.42 -9.14 -1.79
N GLN A 199 1.69 -9.90 -2.63
CA GLN A 199 1.37 -11.30 -2.33
C GLN A 199 2.64 -12.15 -2.31
N HIS A 200 3.46 -12.05 -3.35
CA HIS A 200 4.70 -12.84 -3.47
C HIS A 200 5.65 -12.61 -2.29
N LEU A 201 5.85 -11.35 -1.86
CA LEU A 201 6.75 -11.03 -0.76
C LEU A 201 6.18 -11.38 0.62
N ALA A 202 4.85 -11.32 0.80
CA ALA A 202 4.22 -11.84 2.02
C ALA A 202 4.44 -13.36 2.15
N ILE A 203 4.28 -14.11 1.05
CA ILE A 203 4.60 -15.55 1.01
C ILE A 203 6.10 -15.80 1.23
N LEU A 204 6.97 -15.00 0.59
CA LEU A 204 8.42 -15.09 0.76
C LEU A 204 8.83 -14.92 2.22
N ASN A 205 8.27 -13.92 2.91
CA ASN A 205 8.56 -13.67 4.33
C ASN A 205 8.13 -14.84 5.21
N HIS A 206 6.94 -15.40 4.97
CA HIS A 206 6.47 -16.58 5.68
C HIS A 206 7.40 -17.79 5.46
N PHE A 207 7.78 -18.03 4.20
CA PHE A 207 8.74 -19.07 3.82
C PHE A 207 10.14 -18.85 4.42
N PHE A 208 10.61 -17.61 4.45
CA PHE A 208 11.93 -17.27 4.97
C PHE A 208 12.00 -17.50 6.49
N ALA A 209 10.95 -17.10 7.22
CA ALA A 209 10.81 -17.38 8.65
C ALA A 209 10.78 -18.89 8.94
N PHE A 210 10.11 -19.68 8.08
CA PHE A 210 10.10 -21.14 8.17
C PHE A 210 11.52 -21.71 7.99
N SER A 211 12.16 -21.37 6.88
CA SER A 211 13.42 -21.99 6.44
C SER A 211 14.60 -21.63 7.33
N THR A 212 14.64 -20.40 7.84
CA THR A 212 15.73 -19.94 8.73
C THR A 212 15.45 -20.23 10.20
N GLY A 213 14.18 -20.44 10.57
CA GLY A 213 13.76 -20.52 11.97
C GLY A 213 13.98 -19.22 12.74
N LYS A 214 14.22 -18.10 12.06
CA LYS A 214 14.50 -16.78 12.64
C LYS A 214 13.37 -15.80 12.31
N PRO A 215 13.20 -14.73 13.10
CA PRO A 215 12.25 -13.69 12.77
C PRO A 215 12.64 -12.98 11.47
N SER A 216 11.64 -12.68 10.64
CA SER A 216 11.79 -11.85 9.43
C SER A 216 10.60 -10.92 9.29
N MET A 217 10.79 -9.84 8.52
CA MET A 217 9.82 -8.77 8.37
C MET A 217 9.40 -8.59 6.91
N PHE A 218 8.10 -8.65 6.67
CA PHE A 218 7.47 -8.11 5.48
C PHE A 218 6.95 -6.72 5.83
N LEU A 219 7.54 -5.68 5.24
CA LEU A 219 7.18 -4.30 5.52
C LEU A 219 6.43 -3.71 4.33
N PHE A 220 5.16 -3.35 4.54
CA PHE A 220 4.27 -2.85 3.49
C PHE A 220 3.71 -1.46 3.84
N GLY A 221 3.08 -0.81 2.86
CA GLY A 221 2.56 0.54 3.06
C GLY A 221 1.47 0.65 4.14
N GLY A 222 1.35 1.85 4.70
CA GLY A 222 0.43 2.17 5.78
C GLY A 222 -0.93 2.64 5.30
N VAL A 223 -1.22 3.90 5.60
CA VAL A 223 -2.52 4.56 5.35
C VAL A 223 -2.90 4.46 3.88
N GLU A 224 -1.94 4.64 3.00
CA GLU A 224 -2.18 4.65 1.56
C GLU A 224 -2.60 3.27 1.05
N SER A 225 -1.91 2.22 1.48
CA SER A 225 -2.25 0.83 1.13
C SER A 225 -3.63 0.41 1.64
N ALA A 226 -4.06 0.97 2.78
CA ALA A 226 -5.32 0.63 3.42
C ALA A 226 -6.52 1.44 2.88
N LYS A 227 -6.31 2.71 2.50
CA LYS A 227 -7.38 3.64 2.13
C LYS A 227 -7.46 3.96 0.64
N THR A 228 -6.57 3.42 -0.18
CA THR A 228 -6.63 3.54 -1.63
C THR A 228 -7.22 2.28 -2.22
N PHE A 229 -8.30 2.42 -2.97
CA PHE A 229 -8.96 1.33 -3.69
C PHE A 229 -8.70 1.50 -5.18
N LYS A 230 -8.12 0.47 -5.80
CA LYS A 230 -7.83 0.45 -7.23
C LYS A 230 -7.95 -0.97 -7.77
N LYS A 231 -7.94 -1.10 -9.09
CA LYS A 231 -7.86 -2.39 -9.76
C LYS A 231 -6.45 -2.95 -9.62
N PHE A 232 -6.37 -4.20 -9.17
CA PHE A 232 -5.15 -4.99 -9.23
C PHE A 232 -5.33 -6.12 -10.23
N GLU A 233 -4.25 -6.46 -10.93
CA GLU A 233 -4.21 -7.51 -11.94
C GLU A 233 -3.25 -8.63 -11.52
N ASP A 234 -3.37 -9.78 -12.19
CA ASP A 234 -2.58 -10.99 -11.93
C ASP A 234 -2.56 -11.45 -10.46
N LEU A 235 -3.63 -11.17 -9.71
CA LEU A 235 -3.76 -11.62 -8.33
C LEU A 235 -3.85 -13.14 -8.27
N LEU A 236 -3.02 -13.74 -7.43
CA LEU A 236 -3.10 -15.17 -7.14
C LEU A 236 -4.32 -15.43 -6.23
N SER A 237 -5.05 -16.49 -6.55
CA SER A 237 -6.07 -17.05 -5.67
C SER A 237 -5.46 -17.70 -4.44
N VAL A 238 -6.29 -17.98 -3.42
CA VAL A 238 -5.88 -18.68 -2.19
C VAL A 238 -5.16 -20.01 -2.51
N ALA A 239 -5.66 -20.79 -3.47
CA ALA A 239 -5.06 -22.07 -3.85
C ALA A 239 -3.70 -21.91 -4.55
N GLU A 240 -3.55 -20.89 -5.41
CA GLU A 240 -2.29 -20.58 -6.08
C GLU A 240 -1.23 -20.08 -5.10
N LEU A 241 -1.63 -19.26 -4.11
CA LEU A 241 -0.77 -18.82 -3.00
C LEU A 241 -0.27 -20.00 -2.16
N GLY A 242 -1.16 -20.93 -1.81
CA GLY A 242 -0.79 -22.16 -1.11
C GLY A 242 0.16 -23.04 -1.94
N SER A 243 -0.08 -23.16 -3.25
CA SER A 243 0.78 -23.93 -4.15
C SER A 243 2.17 -23.31 -4.31
N LEU A 244 2.25 -21.98 -4.40
CA LEU A 244 3.51 -21.24 -4.41
C LEU A 244 4.29 -21.49 -3.11
N TYR A 245 3.62 -21.37 -1.96
CA TYR A 245 4.25 -21.64 -0.66
C TYR A 245 4.74 -23.09 -0.55
N GLN A 246 3.94 -24.08 -0.95
CA GLN A 246 4.34 -25.48 -0.93
C GLN A 246 5.55 -25.73 -1.84
N SER A 247 5.57 -25.14 -3.03
CA SER A 247 6.69 -25.28 -3.98
C SER A 247 8.00 -24.72 -3.41
N LEU A 248 7.92 -23.62 -2.66
CA LEU A 248 9.05 -23.05 -1.94
C LEU A 248 9.55 -23.98 -0.83
N LEU A 249 8.63 -24.53 -0.02
CA LEU A 249 8.95 -25.48 1.05
C LEU A 249 9.64 -26.75 0.52
N ASP A 250 9.12 -27.32 -0.56
CA ASP A 250 9.65 -28.54 -1.17
C ASP A 250 11.07 -28.34 -1.76
N SER A 251 11.45 -27.09 -2.02
CA SER A 251 12.78 -26.71 -2.55
C SER A 251 13.75 -26.19 -1.48
N ALA A 252 13.35 -26.23 -0.21
CA ALA A 252 14.15 -25.72 0.91
C ALA A 252 15.19 -26.74 1.38
N ASP A 253 16.44 -26.57 0.95
CA ASP A 253 17.58 -27.31 1.51
C ASP A 253 18.23 -26.54 2.66
N GLY A 254 17.73 -26.73 3.88
CA GLY A 254 18.31 -26.15 5.10
C GLY A 254 18.13 -24.63 5.23
N GLU A 255 19.06 -23.97 5.92
CA GLU A 255 19.00 -22.51 6.13
C GLU A 255 19.26 -21.78 4.80
N ILE A 256 18.32 -20.90 4.42
CA ILE A 256 18.35 -20.19 3.14
C ILE A 256 18.87 -18.76 3.29
N SER A 257 19.70 -18.30 2.35
CA SER A 257 20.08 -16.89 2.24
C SER A 257 19.00 -16.07 1.51
N ILE A 258 19.03 -14.75 1.67
CA ILE A 258 18.10 -13.83 0.98
C ILE A 258 18.19 -14.01 -0.55
N ASP A 259 19.42 -14.14 -1.08
CA ASP A 259 19.64 -14.35 -2.52
C ASP A 259 19.01 -15.64 -3.02
N LYS A 260 19.22 -16.75 -2.31
CA LYS A 260 18.62 -18.04 -2.66
C LYS A 260 17.09 -17.98 -2.55
N ALA A 261 16.55 -17.23 -1.58
CA ALA A 261 15.11 -17.02 -1.44
C ALA A 261 14.50 -16.29 -2.66
N PHE A 262 15.16 -15.23 -3.15
CA PHE A 262 14.73 -14.57 -4.39
C PHE A 262 14.87 -15.46 -5.63
N VAL A 263 15.94 -16.24 -5.74
CA VAL A 263 16.11 -17.20 -6.85
C VAL A 263 14.96 -18.21 -6.88
N LEU A 264 14.59 -18.79 -5.74
CA LEU A 264 13.45 -19.71 -5.66
C LEU A 264 12.12 -19.01 -5.98
N LEU A 265 11.89 -17.82 -5.41
CA LEU A 265 10.67 -17.06 -5.69
C LEU A 265 10.52 -16.76 -7.18
N ASN A 266 11.60 -16.29 -7.83
CA ASN A 266 11.62 -16.01 -9.26
C ASN A 266 11.40 -17.26 -10.10
N LYS A 267 11.97 -18.40 -9.71
CA LYS A 267 11.76 -19.70 -10.38
C LYS A 267 10.29 -20.09 -10.42
N PHE A 268 9.55 -19.92 -9.32
CA PHE A 268 8.16 -20.36 -9.23
C PHE A 268 7.13 -19.32 -9.69
N THR A 269 7.45 -18.04 -9.58
CA THR A 269 6.55 -16.96 -10.00
C THR A 269 6.79 -16.51 -11.45
N GLY A 270 7.94 -16.86 -12.03
CA GLY A 270 8.39 -16.34 -13.33
C GLY A 270 8.77 -14.86 -13.33
N LYS A 271 8.73 -14.19 -12.16
CA LYS A 271 9.14 -12.79 -11.99
C LYS A 271 10.66 -12.70 -11.83
N LYS A 272 11.20 -11.49 -11.83
CA LYS A 272 12.65 -11.20 -11.74
C LYS A 272 12.93 -10.23 -10.59
N TYR A 273 12.45 -10.55 -9.40
CA TYR A 273 12.70 -9.74 -8.23
C TYR A 273 14.17 -9.81 -7.80
N SER A 274 14.69 -8.67 -7.36
CA SER A 274 16.04 -8.49 -6.82
C SER A 274 15.99 -7.63 -5.56
N GLN A 275 17.06 -7.62 -4.77
CA GLN A 275 17.14 -6.78 -3.56
C GLN A 275 17.08 -5.28 -3.89
N PHE A 276 17.61 -4.90 -5.06
CA PHE A 276 17.60 -3.55 -5.62
C PHE A 276 17.19 -3.63 -7.08
N GLU A 277 16.31 -2.74 -7.51
CA GLU A 277 15.80 -2.72 -8.88
C GLU A 277 16.08 -1.36 -9.50
N TYR A 278 16.78 -1.37 -10.65
CA TYR A 278 17.13 -0.16 -11.38
C TYR A 278 16.16 0.09 -12.53
N PHE A 279 15.70 1.32 -12.64
CA PHE A 279 14.88 1.84 -13.73
C PHE A 279 15.60 3.03 -14.37
N GLY A 280 15.56 3.13 -15.70
CA GLY A 280 16.17 4.21 -16.46
C GLY A 280 17.24 3.74 -17.45
N SER A 281 17.88 4.71 -18.09
CA SER A 281 18.91 4.44 -19.10
C SER A 281 20.25 4.05 -18.46
N PRO A 282 20.98 3.06 -19.02
CA PRO A 282 22.37 2.78 -18.62
C PRO A 282 23.33 3.99 -18.73
N ALA A 283 22.93 5.03 -19.47
CA ALA A 283 23.68 6.29 -19.59
C ALA A 283 23.28 7.37 -18.56
N ALA A 284 22.37 7.07 -17.62
CA ALA A 284 21.94 8.05 -16.63
C ALA A 284 23.08 8.46 -15.70
N GLU A 285 23.37 9.76 -15.65
CA GLU A 285 24.43 10.32 -14.80
C GLU A 285 23.96 10.59 -13.36
N THR A 286 22.66 10.86 -13.17
CA THR A 286 22.03 11.06 -11.86
C THR A 286 21.06 9.93 -11.58
N VAL A 287 21.22 9.30 -10.41
CA VAL A 287 20.41 8.17 -9.97
C VAL A 287 19.77 8.49 -8.63
N PHE A 288 18.46 8.38 -8.55
CA PHE A 288 17.69 8.56 -7.32
C PHE A 288 17.51 7.22 -6.62
N VAL A 289 17.78 7.16 -5.31
CA VAL A 289 17.56 5.96 -4.50
C VAL A 289 16.30 6.17 -3.68
N VAL A 290 15.31 5.30 -3.85
CA VAL A 290 13.99 5.43 -3.23
C VAL A 290 13.62 4.17 -2.44
N TYR A 291 12.88 4.37 -1.36
CA TYR A 291 12.45 3.30 -0.47
C TYR A 291 11.01 3.52 0.01
N GLY A 292 10.26 2.42 0.07
CA GLY A 292 8.82 2.42 0.31
C GLY A 292 8.01 2.26 -0.98
N THR A 293 6.92 1.50 -0.91
CA THR A 293 6.16 1.01 -2.06
C THR A 293 5.62 2.16 -2.91
N HIS A 294 4.91 3.11 -2.30
CA HIS A 294 4.34 4.25 -3.01
C HIS A 294 5.41 5.09 -3.72
N LEU A 295 6.48 5.43 -3.00
CA LEU A 295 7.56 6.24 -3.54
C LEU A 295 8.26 5.51 -4.69
N ALA A 296 8.50 4.21 -4.55
CA ALA A 296 9.14 3.42 -5.60
C ALA A 296 8.25 3.27 -6.85
N GLU A 297 6.95 3.03 -6.69
CA GLU A 297 5.99 3.05 -7.82
C GLU A 297 5.96 4.40 -8.53
N LEU A 298 5.92 5.49 -7.77
CA LEU A 298 5.87 6.84 -8.33
C LEU A 298 7.15 7.16 -9.12
N TRP A 299 8.32 6.94 -8.52
CA TRP A 299 9.59 7.34 -9.09
C TRP A 299 10.02 6.43 -10.26
N SER A 300 9.71 5.13 -10.22
CA SER A 300 10.03 4.23 -11.32
C SER A 300 9.35 4.63 -12.64
N LYS A 301 8.15 5.23 -12.58
CA LYS A 301 7.45 5.80 -13.74
C LYS A 301 8.09 7.07 -14.30
N LEU A 302 8.91 7.75 -13.50
CA LEU A 302 9.63 8.99 -13.87
C LEU A 302 11.06 8.72 -14.36
N ALA A 303 11.52 7.47 -14.31
CA ALA A 303 12.82 7.10 -14.85
C ALA A 303 12.86 7.30 -16.37
N GLY A 304 14.03 7.63 -16.92
CA GLY A 304 14.18 7.96 -18.33
C GLY A 304 15.63 8.07 -18.78
N ASP A 305 15.88 8.77 -19.88
CA ASP A 305 17.20 8.82 -20.53
C ASP A 305 18.30 9.41 -19.64
N LYS A 306 17.96 10.41 -18.82
CA LYS A 306 18.88 11.08 -17.89
C LYS A 306 18.62 10.77 -16.42
N ILE A 307 17.53 10.07 -16.12
CA ILE A 307 17.04 9.83 -14.76
C ILE A 307 17.13 8.33 -14.49
N GLY A 308 18.07 7.96 -13.63
CA GLY A 308 18.09 6.63 -13.05
C GLY A 308 17.30 6.59 -11.74
N VAL A 309 16.66 5.48 -11.44
CA VAL A 309 15.99 5.23 -10.16
C VAL A 309 16.36 3.86 -9.66
N VAL A 310 16.83 3.76 -8.42
CA VAL A 310 17.00 2.49 -7.70
C VAL A 310 15.92 2.37 -6.64
N ALA A 311 15.01 1.43 -6.83
CA ALA A 311 14.04 1.05 -5.81
C ALA A 311 14.64 -0.02 -4.88
N VAL A 312 14.57 0.23 -3.57
CA VAL A 312 15.10 -0.67 -2.55
C VAL A 312 13.99 -1.63 -2.06
N ARG A 313 14.20 -2.94 -2.28
CA ARG A 313 13.31 -4.02 -1.82
C ARG A 313 13.78 -4.63 -0.51
N VAL A 314 15.09 -4.73 -0.30
CA VAL A 314 15.71 -5.23 0.95
C VAL A 314 16.58 -4.14 1.56
N PRO A 315 16.05 -3.35 2.51
CA PRO A 315 16.82 -2.31 3.20
C PRO A 315 17.72 -2.89 4.31
N SER A 316 17.41 -4.10 4.81
CA SER A 316 18.11 -4.72 5.93
C SER A 316 18.04 -6.25 5.83
N PRO A 317 19.16 -6.99 5.95
CA PRO A 317 20.54 -6.48 5.87
C PRO A 317 20.82 -5.90 4.48
N PHE A 318 21.50 -4.76 4.42
CA PHE A 318 21.79 -4.08 3.15
C PHE A 318 22.95 -4.75 2.39
N ASN A 319 22.68 -5.31 1.21
CA ASN A 319 23.70 -5.93 0.38
C ASN A 319 24.45 -4.88 -0.47
N SER A 320 25.54 -4.35 0.09
CA SER A 320 26.36 -3.32 -0.54
C SER A 320 26.89 -3.70 -1.94
N GLU A 321 27.28 -4.96 -2.13
CA GLU A 321 27.82 -5.43 -3.42
C GLU A 321 26.74 -5.44 -4.50
N GLN A 322 25.56 -6.01 -4.20
CA GLN A 322 24.44 -6.00 -5.14
C GLN A 322 23.93 -4.59 -5.43
N PHE A 323 23.92 -3.71 -4.42
CA PHE A 323 23.57 -2.31 -4.63
C PHE A 323 24.52 -1.64 -5.62
N LEU A 324 25.84 -1.77 -5.43
CA LEU A 324 26.82 -1.18 -6.35
C LEU A 324 26.73 -1.76 -7.76
N ASN A 325 26.43 -3.06 -7.89
CA ASN A 325 26.30 -3.76 -9.17
C ASN A 325 25.07 -3.34 -9.98
N VAL A 326 24.01 -2.84 -9.32
CA VAL A 326 22.81 -2.35 -10.02
C VAL A 326 22.99 -0.93 -10.56
N LEU A 327 24.00 -0.20 -10.07
CA LEU A 327 24.24 1.18 -10.49
C LEU A 327 24.87 1.22 -11.88
N PRO A 328 24.35 2.06 -12.81
CA PRO A 328 24.99 2.29 -14.09
C PRO A 328 26.45 2.72 -13.93
N GLU A 329 27.32 2.29 -14.84
CA GLU A 329 28.72 2.76 -14.87
C GLU A 329 28.80 4.27 -15.08
N ALA A 330 27.86 4.84 -15.85
CA ALA A 330 27.77 6.27 -16.14
C ALA A 330 27.34 7.12 -14.94
N ALA A 331 26.82 6.52 -13.86
CA ALA A 331 26.34 7.27 -12.70
C ALA A 331 27.49 8.05 -12.04
N LYS A 332 27.26 9.36 -11.88
CA LYS A 332 28.17 10.31 -11.22
C LYS A 332 27.58 10.86 -9.93
N LYS A 333 26.25 10.93 -9.84
CA LYS A 333 25.53 11.43 -8.65
C LYS A 333 24.46 10.44 -8.21
N LEU A 334 24.44 10.12 -6.92
CA LEU A 334 23.31 9.47 -6.24
C LEU A 334 22.57 10.49 -5.38
N VAL A 335 21.25 10.50 -5.45
CA VAL A 335 20.40 11.29 -4.57
C VAL A 335 19.48 10.34 -3.80
N VAL A 336 19.68 10.21 -2.48
CA VAL A 336 18.83 9.36 -1.64
C VAL A 336 17.62 10.16 -1.17
N ILE A 337 16.42 9.68 -1.49
CA ILE A 337 15.16 10.28 -1.03
C ILE A 337 14.80 9.66 0.31
N SER A 338 14.89 10.44 1.39
CA SER A 338 14.82 9.91 2.76
C SER A 338 13.86 10.68 3.66
N SER A 339 13.08 9.93 4.45
CA SER A 339 12.27 10.48 5.54
C SER A 339 12.99 10.34 6.88
N ASN A 340 14.28 10.70 6.93
CA ASN A 340 15.17 10.47 8.09
C ASN A 340 15.29 8.98 8.47
N ASP A 341 15.47 8.15 7.44
CA ASP A 341 15.68 6.71 7.55
C ASP A 341 17.17 6.35 7.42
N PRO A 342 17.61 5.15 7.84
CA PRO A 342 19.03 4.80 7.89
C PRO A 342 19.63 4.50 6.50
N LEU A 343 18.82 4.47 5.43
CA LEU A 343 19.28 4.16 4.08
C LEU A 343 20.28 5.19 3.57
N SER A 344 20.03 6.48 3.82
CA SER A 344 20.91 7.60 3.43
C SER A 344 22.35 7.36 3.92
N ALA A 345 22.51 7.11 5.23
CA ALA A 345 23.80 6.83 5.84
C ALA A 345 24.42 5.52 5.30
N THR A 346 23.60 4.50 5.08
CA THR A 346 24.04 3.20 4.56
C THR A 346 24.57 3.31 3.13
N VAL A 347 23.83 3.98 2.23
CA VAL A 347 24.23 4.22 0.84
C VAL A 347 25.51 5.06 0.78
N CYS A 348 25.59 6.12 1.58
CA CYS A 348 26.80 6.93 1.68
C CYS A 348 28.02 6.09 2.11
N ALA A 349 27.87 5.28 3.16
CA ALA A 349 28.93 4.38 3.62
C ALA A 349 29.31 3.34 2.56
N THR A 350 28.34 2.74 1.87
CA THR A 350 28.57 1.77 0.78
C THR A 350 29.38 2.39 -0.36
N VAL A 351 29.02 3.59 -0.82
CA VAL A 351 29.76 4.28 -1.88
C VAL A 351 31.15 4.67 -1.41
N PHE A 352 31.28 5.23 -0.20
CA PHE A 352 32.56 5.65 0.38
C PHE A 352 33.56 4.50 0.51
N LEU A 353 33.09 3.31 0.90
CA LEU A 353 33.93 2.10 1.02
C LEU A 353 34.17 1.38 -0.32
N SER A 354 33.55 1.84 -1.40
CA SER A 354 33.68 1.22 -2.73
C SER A 354 34.79 1.84 -3.57
N ALA A 355 35.17 1.15 -4.65
CA ALA A 355 36.07 1.70 -5.66
C ALA A 355 35.49 2.94 -6.40
N ARG A 356 34.17 3.18 -6.30
CA ARG A 356 33.49 4.30 -6.95
C ARG A 356 33.51 5.60 -6.14
N ALA A 357 34.10 5.62 -4.94
CA ALA A 357 34.13 6.80 -4.07
C ALA A 357 34.72 8.07 -4.72
N SER A 358 35.62 7.92 -5.69
CA SER A 358 36.23 9.05 -6.42
C SER A 358 35.39 9.58 -7.58
N THR A 359 34.44 8.79 -8.08
CA THR A 359 33.65 9.08 -9.29
C THR A 359 32.18 9.33 -9.01
N LEU A 360 31.68 8.86 -7.86
CA LEU A 360 30.27 8.85 -7.50
C LEU A 360 30.05 9.67 -6.22
N THR A 361 29.34 10.79 -6.35
CA THR A 361 28.95 11.62 -5.20
C THR A 361 27.58 11.21 -4.67
N THR A 362 27.39 11.24 -3.35
CA THR A 362 26.11 10.95 -2.71
C THR A 362 25.54 12.20 -2.05
N GLU A 363 24.29 12.53 -2.35
CA GLU A 363 23.51 13.59 -1.71
C GLU A 363 22.22 12.99 -1.15
N THR A 364 21.61 13.67 -0.17
CA THR A 364 20.37 13.22 0.46
C THR A 364 19.35 14.33 0.40
N PHE A 365 18.16 14.02 -0.11
CA PHE A 365 16.99 14.88 0.01
C PHE A 365 16.14 14.39 1.17
N GLU A 366 16.10 15.18 2.24
CA GLU A 366 15.27 14.90 3.40
C GLU A 366 13.89 15.55 3.24
N TYR A 367 12.84 14.78 3.52
CA TYR A 367 11.46 15.25 3.49
C TYR A 367 10.72 14.89 4.79
N PRO A 368 9.74 15.71 5.22
CA PRO A 368 8.95 15.41 6.41
C PRO A 368 7.93 14.28 6.16
N LEU A 369 7.50 13.57 7.21
CA LEU A 369 6.64 12.38 7.07
C LEU A 369 5.21 12.68 6.59
N ASP A 370 4.75 13.92 6.72
CA ASP A 370 3.48 14.43 6.19
C ASP A 370 3.60 14.97 4.75
N PHE A 371 4.77 14.85 4.12
CA PHE A 371 4.98 15.29 2.74
C PHE A 371 4.13 14.49 1.75
N ASN A 372 3.36 15.21 0.95
CA ASN A 372 2.53 14.60 -0.09
C ASN A 372 3.34 14.35 -1.37
N TRP A 373 3.66 13.08 -1.63
CA TRP A 373 4.33 12.66 -2.85
C TRP A 373 3.36 12.60 -4.02
N THR A 374 3.71 13.30 -5.07
CA THR A 374 2.92 13.47 -6.29
C THR A 374 3.87 13.44 -7.48
N PRO A 375 3.43 13.00 -8.68
CA PRO A 375 4.20 13.19 -9.91
C PRO A 375 4.81 14.59 -10.04
N ILE A 376 4.05 15.64 -9.72
CA ILE A 376 4.55 17.03 -9.82
C ILE A 376 5.67 17.31 -8.80
N THR A 377 5.52 16.91 -7.53
CA THR A 377 6.57 17.14 -6.52
C THR A 377 7.83 16.34 -6.82
N ALA A 378 7.70 15.12 -7.31
CA ALA A 378 8.83 14.30 -7.75
C ALA A 378 9.56 14.91 -8.96
N VAL A 379 8.84 15.36 -9.99
CA VAL A 379 9.45 16.03 -11.16
C VAL A 379 10.16 17.33 -10.76
N LYS A 380 9.55 18.16 -9.91
CA LYS A 380 10.20 19.38 -9.40
C LYS A 380 11.50 19.07 -8.68
N LEU A 381 11.55 17.97 -7.92
CA LEU A 381 12.77 17.51 -7.28
C LEU A 381 13.81 17.07 -8.30
N ILE A 382 13.42 16.24 -9.27
CA ILE A 382 14.32 15.75 -10.31
C ILE A 382 14.98 16.91 -11.05
N ALA A 383 14.23 17.97 -11.37
CA ALA A 383 14.73 19.17 -12.03
C ALA A 383 15.74 19.99 -11.20
N GLN A 384 15.79 19.80 -9.87
CA GLN A 384 16.84 20.43 -9.04
C GLN A 384 18.21 19.75 -9.20
N TYR A 385 18.22 18.46 -9.56
CA TYR A 385 19.45 17.66 -9.67
C TYR A 385 19.83 17.33 -11.11
N THR A 386 18.96 17.61 -12.08
CA THR A 386 19.14 17.24 -13.49
C THR A 386 18.73 18.38 -14.42
N ASP A 387 19.46 18.55 -15.52
CA ASP A 387 19.12 19.49 -16.60
C ASP A 387 18.03 18.86 -17.51
N ILE A 388 16.80 18.85 -17.01
CA ILE A 388 15.62 18.32 -17.71
C ILE A 388 14.52 19.38 -17.75
N ASP A 389 13.86 19.47 -18.90
CA ASP A 389 12.67 20.30 -19.07
C ASP A 389 11.48 19.63 -18.36
N VAL A 390 10.99 20.28 -17.31
CA VAL A 390 9.86 19.84 -16.48
C VAL A 390 8.60 19.58 -17.31
N GLU A 391 8.40 20.35 -18.39
CA GLU A 391 7.21 20.22 -19.25
C GLU A 391 7.18 18.90 -20.02
N GLN A 392 8.35 18.32 -20.33
CA GLN A 392 8.45 17.05 -21.04
C GLN A 392 8.12 15.84 -20.15
N LEU A 393 8.29 15.95 -18.83
CA LEU A 393 7.99 14.88 -17.87
C LEU A 393 6.52 14.91 -17.41
N ILE A 394 5.89 16.09 -17.40
CA ILE A 394 4.52 16.28 -16.89
C ILE A 394 3.46 16.10 -17.98
N ASN A 395 3.81 16.32 -19.25
CA ASN A 395 2.89 16.05 -20.36
C ASN A 395 2.89 14.55 -20.68
N PRO A 396 1.88 13.77 -20.27
CA PRO A 396 1.61 12.55 -21.02
C PRO A 396 1.37 13.02 -22.46
N THR A 397 2.02 12.37 -23.43
CA THR A 397 1.52 12.42 -24.79
C THR A 397 0.01 12.21 -24.71
N ASN A 398 -0.79 13.25 -24.97
CA ASN A 398 -2.18 13.12 -25.33
C ASN A 398 -2.14 12.23 -26.57
N ARG A 399 -2.17 10.92 -26.35
CA ARG A 399 -2.59 10.02 -27.42
C ARG A 399 -4.05 10.35 -27.53
N ASP A 400 -4.39 11.13 -28.54
CA ASP A 400 -5.74 11.19 -29.06
C ASP A 400 -6.13 9.74 -29.32
N VAL A 401 -6.80 9.12 -28.35
CA VAL A 401 -7.46 7.85 -28.58
C VAL A 401 -8.60 8.24 -29.50
N ASP A 402 -8.48 7.91 -30.79
CA ASP A 402 -9.57 8.07 -31.75
C ASP A 402 -10.76 7.26 -31.25
N GLU A 403 -11.64 7.91 -30.48
CA GLU A 403 -12.62 7.21 -29.66
C GLU A 403 -14.01 7.25 -30.28
N ILE A 404 -14.59 6.06 -30.43
CA ILE A 404 -16.02 5.91 -30.73
C ILE A 404 -16.75 6.06 -29.40
N ILE A 405 -17.21 7.28 -29.09
CA ILE A 405 -18.09 7.52 -27.95
C ILE A 405 -19.37 6.71 -28.16
N THR A 406 -19.65 5.77 -27.25
CA THR A 406 -20.88 4.99 -27.24
C THR A 406 -21.62 5.18 -25.92
N ALA A 407 -22.83 4.64 -25.79
CA ALA A 407 -23.54 4.62 -24.51
C ALA A 407 -22.80 3.86 -23.39
N ASN A 408 -21.75 3.09 -23.73
CA ASN A 408 -20.97 2.28 -22.79
C ASN A 408 -19.59 2.85 -22.48
N SER A 409 -19.16 3.95 -23.12
CA SER A 409 -17.89 4.60 -22.81
C SER A 409 -18.06 5.59 -21.67
N SER A 410 -17.22 5.49 -20.64
CA SER A 410 -17.14 6.45 -19.54
C SER A 410 -16.12 7.57 -19.84
N PRO A 411 -16.17 8.74 -19.17
CA PRO A 411 -15.19 9.81 -19.38
C PRO A 411 -13.83 9.49 -18.74
N ASP A 412 -12.74 9.95 -19.36
CA ASP A 412 -11.38 9.91 -18.78
C ASP A 412 -11.16 11.19 -17.98
N GLY A 413 -10.47 11.10 -16.84
CA GLY A 413 -10.12 12.29 -16.08
C GLY A 413 -9.88 12.07 -14.60
N LYS A 414 -9.39 13.14 -13.97
CA LYS A 414 -9.12 13.22 -12.53
C LYS A 414 -10.14 14.13 -11.85
N TYR A 415 -10.65 13.67 -10.73
CA TYR A 415 -11.71 14.31 -9.97
C TYR A 415 -11.27 14.50 -8.52
N THR A 416 -11.60 15.66 -7.95
CA THR A 416 -11.48 15.88 -6.50
C THR A 416 -12.84 16.32 -5.95
N ILE A 417 -13.29 15.70 -4.87
CA ILE A 417 -14.58 16.00 -4.24
C ILE A 417 -14.33 16.40 -2.80
N TRP A 418 -14.73 17.63 -2.45
CA TRP A 418 -14.61 18.20 -1.12
C TRP A 418 -15.99 18.37 -0.50
N GLY A 419 -16.16 17.87 0.72
CA GLY A 419 -17.44 17.98 1.44
C GLY A 419 -17.33 17.75 2.93
N LYS A 420 -18.46 17.82 3.62
CA LYS A 420 -18.54 17.46 5.05
C LYS A 420 -18.51 15.95 5.17
N ASP A 421 -17.90 15.41 6.21
CA ASP A 421 -17.78 13.96 6.44
C ASP A 421 -19.13 13.24 6.63
N ASN A 422 -20.19 13.98 6.93
CA ASN A 422 -21.59 13.54 6.98
C ASN A 422 -22.45 14.11 5.84
N GLY A 423 -21.81 14.68 4.81
CA GLY A 423 -22.43 15.36 3.68
C GLY A 423 -22.95 14.40 2.60
N VAL A 424 -23.70 14.97 1.66
CA VAL A 424 -24.35 14.20 0.57
C VAL A 424 -23.31 13.75 -0.48
N LEU A 425 -22.19 14.47 -0.58
CA LEU A 425 -21.14 14.16 -1.54
C LEU A 425 -20.31 12.92 -1.19
N LEU A 426 -20.35 12.46 0.06
CA LEU A 426 -19.59 11.27 0.47
C LEU A 426 -20.05 10.03 -0.31
N ASP A 427 -21.37 9.83 -0.35
CA ASP A 427 -22.01 8.77 -1.13
C ASP A 427 -21.78 8.95 -2.63
N LEU A 428 -21.76 10.19 -3.12
CA LEU A 428 -21.54 10.51 -4.53
C LEU A 428 -20.17 10.02 -4.99
N ALA A 429 -19.12 10.28 -4.22
CA ALA A 429 -17.76 9.88 -4.57
C ALA A 429 -17.66 8.36 -4.78
N ASN A 430 -18.21 7.58 -3.85
CA ASN A 430 -18.23 6.13 -3.91
C ASN A 430 -19.07 5.60 -5.09
N LYS A 431 -20.27 6.16 -5.30
CA LYS A 431 -21.16 5.77 -6.42
C LYS A 431 -20.55 6.13 -7.77
N LEU A 432 -19.89 7.27 -7.87
CA LEU A 432 -19.18 7.70 -9.08
C LEU A 432 -18.02 6.77 -9.40
N ALA A 433 -17.18 6.44 -8.40
CA ALA A 433 -16.09 5.49 -8.58
C ALA A 433 -16.59 4.13 -9.07
N LEU A 434 -17.64 3.59 -8.42
CA LEU A 434 -18.27 2.34 -8.84
C LEU A 434 -18.79 2.44 -10.28
N SER A 435 -19.52 3.50 -10.62
CA SER A 435 -20.07 3.69 -11.97
C SER A 435 -19.00 3.76 -13.05
N LEU A 436 -17.88 4.46 -12.79
CA LEU A 436 -16.76 4.53 -13.74
C LEU A 436 -16.05 3.18 -13.88
N SER A 437 -15.99 2.37 -12.81
CA SER A 437 -15.34 1.05 -12.84
C SER A 437 -16.11 -0.01 -13.63
N LEU A 438 -17.38 0.24 -13.97
CA LEU A 438 -18.17 -0.66 -14.82
C LEU A 438 -17.70 -0.64 -16.28
N ASP A 439 -16.92 0.38 -16.67
CA ASP A 439 -16.25 0.44 -17.96
C ASP A 439 -14.94 -0.35 -17.93
N ASN A 440 -14.94 -1.52 -18.54
CA ASN A 440 -13.80 -2.43 -18.57
C ASN A 440 -12.59 -1.89 -19.36
N SER A 441 -12.75 -0.81 -20.14
CA SER A 441 -11.62 -0.17 -20.84
C SER A 441 -10.75 0.70 -19.93
N LYS A 442 -11.20 0.95 -18.69
CA LYS A 442 -10.58 1.87 -17.76
C LYS A 442 -10.14 1.21 -16.46
N ASN A 443 -9.16 1.86 -15.86
CA ASN A 443 -8.73 1.66 -14.49
C ASN A 443 -9.26 2.83 -13.66
N VAL A 444 -9.86 2.51 -12.53
CA VAL A 444 -10.40 3.50 -11.60
C VAL A 444 -9.69 3.35 -10.27
N ALA A 445 -9.25 4.47 -9.70
CA ALA A 445 -8.67 4.50 -8.37
C ALA A 445 -9.36 5.59 -7.54
N ILE A 446 -9.64 5.28 -6.28
CA ILE A 446 -10.27 6.20 -5.33
C ILE A 446 -9.55 6.16 -3.99
N ARG A 447 -9.37 7.35 -3.41
CA ARG A 447 -8.83 7.53 -2.07
C ARG A 447 -9.63 8.58 -1.32
N ASN A 448 -10.18 8.20 -0.17
CA ASN A 448 -10.92 9.10 0.71
C ASN A 448 -10.03 9.51 1.89
N VAL A 449 -9.83 10.82 2.04
CA VAL A 449 -9.09 11.45 3.14
C VAL A 449 -10.08 12.17 4.03
N TYR A 450 -9.90 12.07 5.35
CA TYR A 450 -10.76 12.71 6.34
C TYR A 450 -9.91 13.60 7.23
N ASP A 451 -10.43 14.79 7.52
CA ASP A 451 -9.85 15.76 8.44
C ASP A 451 -10.91 16.15 9.48
N ASN A 452 -10.65 15.76 10.72
CA ASN A 452 -11.55 16.03 11.85
C ASN A 452 -11.14 17.29 12.63
N SER A 453 -10.09 18.01 12.21
CA SER A 453 -9.54 19.17 12.91
C SER A 453 -10.26 20.47 12.57
N ARG A 454 -10.88 20.57 11.38
CA ARG A 454 -11.54 21.78 10.88
C ARG A 454 -13.01 21.51 10.56
N LEU A 455 -13.83 22.55 10.72
CA LEU A 455 -15.24 22.59 10.31
C LEU A 455 -16.13 21.44 10.85
N GLY A 456 -15.69 20.77 11.92
CA GLY A 456 -16.42 19.66 12.56
C GLY A 456 -16.32 18.33 11.81
N GLY A 457 -15.43 18.21 10.81
CA GLY A 457 -15.29 17.01 9.98
C GLY A 457 -15.44 17.32 8.48
N VAL A 458 -14.37 17.12 7.72
CA VAL A 458 -14.31 17.31 6.27
C VAL A 458 -13.75 16.05 5.64
N PHE A 459 -14.22 15.72 4.44
CA PHE A 459 -13.59 14.71 3.62
C PHE A 459 -13.16 15.29 2.26
N GLN A 460 -12.09 14.71 1.73
CA GLN A 460 -11.62 14.90 0.38
C GLN A 460 -11.56 13.51 -0.29
N SER A 461 -12.30 13.33 -1.37
CA SER A 461 -12.17 12.16 -2.24
C SER A 461 -11.34 12.51 -3.47
N GLN A 462 -10.29 11.73 -3.71
CA GLN A 462 -9.47 11.77 -4.91
C GLN A 462 -9.86 10.59 -5.78
N LEU A 463 -10.31 10.84 -7.00
CA LEU A 463 -10.78 9.82 -7.93
C LEU A 463 -10.09 10.01 -9.28
N SER A 464 -9.51 8.94 -9.83
CA SER A 464 -8.98 8.93 -11.19
C SER A 464 -9.66 7.83 -12.00
N SER A 465 -9.98 8.15 -13.25
CA SER A 465 -10.44 7.20 -14.26
C SER A 465 -9.54 7.36 -15.46
N THR A 466 -8.73 6.33 -15.74
CA THR A 466 -7.69 6.34 -16.78
C THR A 466 -7.85 5.15 -17.68
N TYR A 467 -7.60 5.29 -18.99
CA TYR A 467 -7.52 4.13 -19.87
C TYR A 467 -6.45 3.13 -19.41
N ILE A 468 -6.71 1.84 -19.59
CA ILE A 468 -5.75 0.77 -19.24
C ILE A 468 -4.40 0.98 -19.95
N SER A 469 -4.42 1.51 -21.18
CA SER A 469 -3.23 1.84 -21.96
C SER A 469 -2.35 2.94 -21.35
N GLN A 470 -2.90 3.75 -20.46
CA GLN A 470 -2.20 4.82 -19.74
C GLN A 470 -1.72 4.37 -18.36
N GLY A 471 -2.07 3.16 -17.92
CA GLY A 471 -1.64 2.56 -16.66
C GLY A 471 -2.72 2.53 -15.58
N ASN A 472 -2.29 2.22 -14.35
CA ASN A 472 -3.16 2.20 -13.18
C ASN A 472 -3.30 3.62 -12.63
N GLY A 473 -4.54 4.08 -12.42
CA GLY A 473 -4.86 5.41 -11.91
C GLY A 473 -4.07 5.74 -10.64
N ASP A 474 -3.31 6.83 -10.71
CA ASP A 474 -2.44 7.32 -9.65
C ASP A 474 -3.12 8.37 -8.77
N VAL A 475 -2.36 8.89 -7.81
CA VAL A 475 -2.70 10.05 -6.98
C VAL A 475 -3.16 11.22 -7.86
N VAL A 476 -4.23 11.89 -7.40
CA VAL A 476 -4.78 13.06 -8.07
C VAL A 476 -4.04 14.31 -7.59
N ASP A 477 -3.14 14.81 -8.44
CA ASP A 477 -2.39 16.04 -8.17
C ASP A 477 -3.12 17.29 -8.66
N ALA A 478 -3.65 17.19 -9.87
CA ALA A 478 -4.35 18.24 -10.58
C ALA A 478 -5.61 17.62 -11.18
N ALA A 479 -6.77 18.01 -10.66
CA ALA A 479 -8.06 17.52 -11.07
C ALA A 479 -8.59 18.31 -12.27
N ASP A 480 -9.20 17.59 -13.21
CA ASP A 480 -9.93 18.17 -14.34
C ASP A 480 -11.32 18.68 -13.87
N VAL A 481 -11.89 18.04 -12.86
CA VAL A 481 -13.17 18.44 -12.24
C VAL A 481 -13.05 18.47 -10.72
N VAL A 482 -13.46 19.59 -10.12
CA VAL A 482 -13.45 19.78 -8.66
C VAL A 482 -14.86 20.03 -8.14
N PHE A 483 -15.36 19.15 -7.27
CA PHE A 483 -16.64 19.30 -6.58
C PHE A 483 -16.42 19.92 -5.20
N ILE A 484 -17.27 20.89 -4.84
CA ILE A 484 -17.22 21.59 -3.56
C ILE A 484 -18.63 21.61 -2.97
N GLU A 485 -18.83 20.97 -1.81
CA GLU A 485 -20.15 20.89 -1.15
C GLU A 485 -20.58 22.20 -0.48
N ASP A 486 -19.63 22.95 0.07
CA ASP A 486 -19.93 24.17 0.83
C ASP A 486 -18.84 25.22 0.60
N LEU A 487 -19.24 26.47 0.42
CA LEU A 487 -18.32 27.60 0.25
C LEU A 487 -17.46 27.82 1.49
N SER A 488 -17.92 27.45 2.69
CA SER A 488 -17.12 27.58 3.91
C SER A 488 -15.81 26.77 3.87
N LEU A 489 -15.73 25.76 2.99
CA LEU A 489 -14.50 24.98 2.79
C LEU A 489 -13.36 25.86 2.25
N LEU A 490 -13.68 26.86 1.41
CA LEU A 490 -12.71 27.78 0.83
C LEU A 490 -12.10 28.74 1.86
N ASP A 491 -12.76 28.95 3.01
CA ASP A 491 -12.21 29.76 4.09
C ASP A 491 -11.10 29.02 4.85
N SER A 492 -11.14 27.68 4.83
CA SER A 492 -10.25 26.81 5.61
C SER A 492 -9.24 26.05 4.75
N PHE A 493 -9.53 25.81 3.47
CA PHE A 493 -8.72 24.97 2.59
C PHE A 493 -8.52 25.65 1.24
N ASP A 494 -7.30 25.56 0.72
CA ASP A 494 -7.01 25.94 -0.66
C ASP A 494 -7.39 24.79 -1.60
N VAL A 495 -8.69 24.65 -1.84
CA VAL A 495 -9.25 23.61 -2.71
C VAL A 495 -8.77 23.78 -4.15
N LEU A 496 -8.57 25.03 -4.58
CA LEU A 496 -8.26 25.37 -5.97
C LEU A 496 -6.79 25.12 -6.33
N ALA A 497 -5.89 25.02 -5.37
CA ALA A 497 -4.50 24.60 -5.61
C ALA A 497 -4.38 23.21 -6.27
N THR A 498 -5.38 22.34 -6.10
CA THR A 498 -5.44 21.00 -6.73
C THR A 498 -6.20 20.98 -8.05
N ALA A 499 -6.63 22.13 -8.56
CA ALA A 499 -7.38 22.24 -9.80
C ALA A 499 -6.44 22.51 -10.98
N LYS A 500 -6.58 21.75 -12.08
CA LYS A 500 -5.78 21.98 -13.30
C LYS A 500 -6.18 23.31 -13.97
N PRO A 501 -5.26 24.02 -14.66
CA PRO A 501 -5.65 25.15 -15.51
C PRO A 501 -6.70 24.74 -16.53
N GLY A 502 -7.83 25.46 -16.57
CA GLY A 502 -8.99 25.12 -17.42
C GLY A 502 -9.93 24.05 -16.84
N SER A 503 -9.73 23.61 -15.60
CA SER A 503 -10.62 22.67 -14.91
C SER A 503 -12.04 23.22 -14.70
N THR A 504 -12.99 22.30 -14.54
CA THR A 504 -14.38 22.62 -14.23
C THR A 504 -14.61 22.55 -12.72
N ILE A 505 -15.11 23.64 -12.13
CA ILE A 505 -15.46 23.68 -10.71
C ILE A 505 -16.98 23.57 -10.56
N ILE A 506 -17.42 22.56 -9.82
CA ILE A 506 -18.83 22.30 -9.52
C ILE A 506 -19.06 22.63 -8.05
N LEU A 507 -19.73 23.76 -7.80
CA LEU A 507 -20.17 24.14 -6.45
C LEU A 507 -21.59 23.63 -6.22
N VAL A 508 -21.78 22.78 -5.22
CA VAL A 508 -23.09 22.32 -4.80
C VAL A 508 -23.67 23.33 -3.82
N ASN A 509 -24.46 24.28 -4.34
CA ASN A 509 -25.08 25.30 -3.49
C ASN A 509 -26.43 24.80 -2.95
N GLN A 510 -26.53 24.62 -1.62
CA GLN A 510 -27.80 24.31 -0.96
C GLN A 510 -28.67 25.55 -0.69
N LYS A 511 -28.16 26.77 -0.95
CA LYS A 511 -28.88 28.04 -0.76
C LYS A 511 -29.33 28.64 -2.10
N ALA A 512 -30.49 29.30 -2.11
CA ALA A 512 -31.01 29.95 -3.32
C ALA A 512 -30.22 31.18 -3.78
N ALA A 513 -29.50 31.85 -2.87
CA ALA A 513 -28.63 32.98 -3.18
C ALA A 513 -27.19 32.49 -3.39
N PHE A 514 -26.58 32.90 -4.51
CA PHE A 514 -25.22 32.54 -4.91
C PHE A 514 -24.34 33.79 -4.89
N ASP A 515 -23.31 33.79 -4.04
CA ASP A 515 -22.35 34.89 -3.90
C ASP A 515 -21.12 34.61 -4.77
N LEU A 516 -21.17 35.09 -6.02
CA LEU A 516 -20.08 34.92 -6.99
C LEU A 516 -18.79 35.64 -6.56
N GLU A 517 -18.89 36.73 -5.78
CA GLU A 517 -17.72 37.51 -5.38
C GLU A 517 -16.79 36.72 -4.46
N LYS A 518 -17.35 35.90 -3.55
CA LYS A 518 -16.54 35.03 -2.69
C LYS A 518 -15.72 34.01 -3.47
N VAL A 519 -16.32 33.39 -4.49
CA VAL A 519 -15.61 32.44 -5.37
C VAL A 519 -14.50 33.15 -6.13
N GLN A 520 -14.78 34.35 -6.66
CA GLN A 520 -13.78 35.16 -7.36
C GLN A 520 -12.64 35.62 -6.43
N GLN A 521 -12.94 35.98 -5.18
CA GLN A 521 -11.92 36.34 -4.20
C GLN A 521 -11.01 35.17 -3.83
N ALA A 522 -11.55 33.96 -3.68
CA ALA A 522 -10.74 32.76 -3.47
C ALA A 522 -9.81 32.49 -4.67
N SER A 523 -10.30 32.65 -5.90
CA SER A 523 -9.48 32.48 -7.11
C SER A 523 -8.34 33.51 -7.26
N ARG A 524 -8.49 34.72 -6.69
CA ARG A 524 -7.49 35.80 -6.75
C ARG A 524 -6.38 35.70 -5.71
N LYS A 525 -6.49 34.77 -4.75
CA LYS A 525 -5.45 34.50 -3.73
C LYS A 525 -4.37 33.51 -4.21
N LEU A 526 -4.60 32.88 -5.36
CA LEU A 526 -3.60 32.17 -6.17
C LEU A 526 -2.79 33.19 -6.99
#